data_AF-A0A661W432-F1
#
_entry.id   AF-A0A661W432-F1
#
_cell.length_a   1.000
_cell.length_b   1.000
_cell.length_c   1.000
_cell.angle_alpha   90.00
_cell.angle_beta   90.00
_cell.angle_gamma   90.00
#
_symmetry.space_group_name_H-M   'P 1'
#
loop_
_entity.id
_entity.type
_entity.pdbx_description
1 polymer ?
#
loop_
_entity_poly.entity_id
_entity_poly.type
_entity_poly.pdbx_seq_one_letter_code
_entity_poly.pdbx_strand_id
1 'polypeptide(L)'
;MRGANIYQRRVYPELDGEEFMGPGPVGPPYTQEDFNRLAALGANYVNISHPGLFTETPPYTVDLDIQNNLDNLLSKIAQADMFAVISFRTGPGRAEFSVCCLEDVGDWYDESYLNDSMWQDQDAQDAWVDMWRYTAQR
;
A
#
# COMPACT_ATOMS: atom_id res chain seq x y z
N MET A 1 -11.93 21.60 0.99
CA MET A 1 -11.56 20.35 0.29
C MET A 1 -12.54 19.27 0.72
N ARG A 2 -12.95 18.28 -0.09
CA ARG A 2 -13.89 17.23 0.37
C ARG A 2 -13.21 15.94 0.81
N GLY A 3 -12.03 15.65 0.26
CA GLY A 3 -11.24 14.51 0.66
C GLY A 3 -9.88 14.50 -0.04
N ALA A 4 -9.07 13.50 0.27
CA ALA A 4 -7.73 13.30 -0.29
C ALA A 4 -7.54 11.86 -0.77
N ASN A 5 -6.73 11.66 -1.81
CA ASN A 5 -6.17 10.37 -2.16
C ASN A 5 -4.71 10.37 -1.69
N ILE A 6 -4.30 9.37 -0.92
CA ILE A 6 -2.91 9.20 -0.50
C ILE A 6 -2.31 7.95 -1.13
N TYR A 7 -1.04 8.06 -1.51
CA TYR A 7 -0.27 7.01 -2.13
C TYR A 7 0.55 6.29 -1.05
N GLN A 8 0.55 4.96 -1.07
CA GLN A 8 1.45 4.12 -0.29
C GLN A 8 2.00 3.01 -1.19
N ARG A 9 3.29 2.74 -1.09
CA ARG A 9 3.99 1.63 -1.76
C ARG A 9 5.04 1.05 -0.82
N ARG A 10 5.29 -0.26 -0.94
CA ARG A 10 6.49 -0.90 -0.37
C ARG A 10 7.75 -0.11 -0.73
N VAL A 11 8.68 -0.03 0.21
CA VAL A 11 10.00 0.59 0.00
C VAL A 11 10.98 -0.50 -0.43
N TYR A 12 11.76 -0.20 -1.46
CA TYR A 12 12.82 -1.05 -2.00
C TYR A 12 14.14 -0.31 -1.81
N PRO A 13 14.85 -0.47 -0.67
CA PRO A 13 16.00 0.37 -0.32
C PRO A 13 17.10 0.42 -1.40
N GLU A 14 17.27 -0.68 -2.14
CA GLU A 14 18.20 -0.80 -3.26
C GLU A 14 17.83 0.06 -4.48
N LEU A 15 16.55 0.41 -4.64
CA LEU A 15 16.05 1.29 -5.70
C LEU A 15 15.77 2.72 -5.19
N ASP A 16 15.20 2.83 -4.00
CA ASP A 16 14.69 4.07 -3.41
C ASP A 16 15.74 4.85 -2.62
N GLY A 17 16.82 4.18 -2.22
CA GLY A 17 17.73 4.67 -1.20
C GLY A 17 17.02 4.84 0.16
N GLU A 18 17.63 5.62 1.05
CA GLU A 18 17.13 5.80 2.43
C GLU A 18 16.15 6.97 2.58
N GLU A 19 16.04 7.85 1.57
CA GLU A 19 15.35 9.14 1.68
C GLU A 19 14.07 9.24 0.83
N PHE A 20 14.04 8.68 -0.38
CA PHE A 20 13.00 9.00 -1.37
C PHE A 20 11.60 8.59 -0.91
N MET A 21 11.45 7.36 -0.41
CA MET A 21 10.19 6.84 0.14
C MET A 21 10.14 6.88 1.67
N GLY A 22 11.20 7.40 2.30
CA GLY A 22 11.39 7.39 3.74
C GLY A 22 11.88 6.03 4.28
N PRO A 23 12.18 5.99 5.60
CA PRO A 23 12.90 4.87 6.21
C PRO A 23 11.99 3.69 6.61
N GLY A 24 10.68 3.80 6.37
CA GLY A 24 9.71 2.77 6.73
C GLY A 24 9.58 1.67 5.66
N PRO A 25 8.88 0.57 5.98
CA PRO A 25 8.61 -0.50 5.01
C PRO A 25 7.64 -0.05 3.90
N VAL A 26 6.91 1.05 4.12
CA VAL A 26 5.94 1.64 3.19
C VAL A 26 6.12 3.16 3.20
N GLY A 27 6.08 3.76 2.01
CA GLY A 27 6.25 5.19 1.81
C GLY A 27 5.27 5.78 0.80
N PRO A 28 5.20 7.13 0.71
CA PRO A 28 5.86 8.09 1.59
C PRO A 28 5.26 8.13 3.01
N PRO A 29 6.01 8.55 4.05
CA PRO A 29 5.47 8.65 5.40
C PRO A 29 4.46 9.79 5.53
N TYR A 30 3.34 9.53 6.22
CA TYR A 30 2.35 10.55 6.60
C TYR A 30 2.32 10.75 8.12
N THR A 31 2.37 12.02 8.53
CA THR A 31 2.33 12.43 9.93
C THR A 31 0.90 12.71 10.38
N GLN A 32 0.67 12.81 11.69
CA GLN A 32 -0.63 13.25 12.22
C GLN A 32 -1.00 14.67 11.74
N GLU A 33 0.00 15.54 11.63
CA GLU A 33 -0.20 16.93 11.23
C GLU A 33 -0.70 17.05 9.78
N ASP A 34 -0.31 16.14 8.89
CA ASP A 34 -0.82 16.10 7.52
C ASP A 34 -2.33 15.90 7.49
N PHE A 35 -2.83 14.96 8.29
CA PHE A 35 -4.27 14.69 8.41
C PHE A 35 -5.02 15.81 9.14
N ASN A 36 -4.43 16.39 10.19
CA ASN A 36 -5.01 17.55 10.89
C ASN A 36 -5.19 18.74 9.93
N ARG A 37 -4.21 18.98 9.06
CA ARG A 37 -4.27 20.06 8.05
C ARG A 37 -5.36 19.80 7.02
N LEU A 38 -5.49 18.56 6.54
CA LEU A 38 -6.56 18.19 5.63
C LEU A 38 -7.94 18.45 6.25
N ALA A 39 -8.14 18.02 7.50
CA ALA A 39 -9.37 18.26 8.25
C ALA A 39 -9.65 19.76 8.44
N ALA A 40 -8.63 20.56 8.79
CA ALA A 40 -8.75 22.01 8.92
C ALA A 40 -9.13 22.71 7.59
N LEU A 41 -8.76 22.13 6.45
CA LEU A 41 -9.16 22.57 5.11
C LEU A 41 -10.56 22.05 4.69
N GLY A 42 -11.26 21.38 5.60
CA GLY A 42 -12.63 20.88 5.44
C GLY A 42 -12.73 19.48 4.82
N ALA A 43 -11.62 18.76 4.63
CA ALA A 43 -11.68 17.37 4.20
C ALA A 43 -12.27 16.50 5.31
N ASN A 44 -13.10 15.52 4.94
CA ASN A 44 -13.67 14.56 5.90
C ASN A 44 -13.43 13.10 5.46
N TYR A 45 -12.57 12.89 4.47
CA TYR A 45 -12.40 11.61 3.79
C TYR A 45 -10.97 11.44 3.25
N VAL A 46 -10.41 10.24 3.40
CA VAL A 46 -9.14 9.82 2.82
C VAL A 46 -9.31 8.47 2.11
N ASN A 47 -8.96 8.40 0.83
CA ASN A 47 -8.74 7.14 0.13
C ASN A 47 -7.26 6.76 0.22
N ILE A 48 -6.99 5.60 0.80
CA ILE A 48 -5.64 5.06 1.03
C ILE A 48 -5.34 4.07 -0.07
N SER A 49 -4.47 4.46 -0.99
CA SER A 49 -3.96 3.59 -2.04
C SER A 49 -2.78 2.78 -1.48
N HIS A 50 -3.03 1.59 -0.95
CA HIS A 50 -2.09 0.83 -0.09
C HIS A 50 -1.59 -0.46 -0.75
N PRO A 51 -0.38 -0.96 -0.43
CA PRO A 51 -0.02 -2.33 -0.74
C PRO A 51 -0.88 -3.35 0.02
N GLY A 52 -1.07 -4.54 -0.55
CA GLY A 52 -1.78 -5.62 0.12
C GLY A 52 -1.09 -6.07 1.41
N LEU A 53 -1.87 -6.54 2.40
CA LEU A 53 -1.34 -6.98 3.69
C LEU A 53 -0.63 -8.34 3.64
N PHE A 54 -0.76 -9.07 2.54
CA PHE A 54 -0.06 -10.34 2.35
C PHE A 54 1.15 -10.10 1.43
N THR A 55 2.15 -10.99 1.51
CA THR A 55 3.32 -10.93 0.62
C THR A 55 2.90 -11.06 -0.84
N GLU A 56 3.62 -10.39 -1.73
CA GLU A 56 3.29 -10.38 -3.17
C GLU A 56 3.66 -11.71 -3.84
N THR A 57 4.57 -12.47 -3.25
CA THR A 57 5.01 -13.79 -3.72
C THR A 57 4.60 -14.90 -2.73
N PRO A 58 4.54 -16.17 -3.18
CA PRO A 58 4.35 -17.31 -2.30
C PRO A 58 5.35 -17.30 -1.14
N PRO A 59 4.96 -17.71 0.08
CA PRO A 59 3.71 -18.43 0.42
C PRO A 59 2.49 -17.53 0.75
N TYR A 60 2.47 -16.27 0.30
CA TYR A 60 1.34 -15.33 0.48
C TYR A 60 0.89 -15.20 1.94
N THR A 61 1.84 -14.94 2.84
CA THR A 61 1.58 -14.79 4.27
C THR A 61 1.36 -13.33 4.65
N VAL A 62 0.71 -13.10 5.80
CA VAL A 62 0.59 -11.75 6.38
C VAL A 62 1.97 -11.11 6.53
N ASP A 63 2.09 -9.90 6.03
CA ASP A 63 3.24 -9.02 6.20
C ASP A 63 2.91 -7.99 7.30
N LEU A 64 3.44 -8.26 8.50
CA LEU A 64 3.12 -7.48 9.70
C LEU A 64 3.60 -6.02 9.60
N ASP A 65 4.67 -5.76 8.85
CA ASP A 65 5.20 -4.41 8.70
C ASP A 65 4.28 -3.54 7.83
N ILE A 66 3.72 -4.14 6.78
CA ILE A 66 2.71 -3.51 5.92
C ILE A 66 1.40 -3.31 6.67
N GLN A 67 0.97 -4.29 7.45
CA GLN A 67 -0.21 -4.17 8.30
C GLN A 67 -0.06 -3.05 9.33
N ASN A 68 1.06 -3.05 10.07
CA ASN A 68 1.33 -2.03 11.08
C ASN A 68 1.36 -0.63 10.46
N ASN A 69 1.87 -0.47 9.24
CA ASN A 69 1.77 0.80 8.52
C ASN A 69 0.32 1.22 8.28
N LEU A 70 -0.52 0.33 7.74
CA LEU A 70 -1.94 0.63 7.49
C LEU A 70 -2.69 0.98 8.78
N ASP A 71 -2.46 0.23 9.86
CA ASP A 71 -3.08 0.48 11.17
C ASP A 71 -2.66 1.85 11.71
N ASN A 72 -1.38 2.19 11.55
CA ASN A 72 -0.86 3.51 11.91
C ASN A 72 -1.48 4.64 11.09
N LEU A 73 -1.80 4.44 9.81
CA LEU A 73 -2.49 5.44 8.98
C LEU A 73 -3.95 5.58 9.40
N LEU A 74 -4.66 4.46 9.57
CA LEU A 74 -6.05 4.45 10.01
C LEU A 74 -6.23 5.13 11.37
N SER A 75 -5.31 4.88 12.31
CA SER A 75 -5.31 5.55 13.62
C SER A 75 -5.17 7.07 13.48
N LYS A 76 -4.28 7.56 12.61
CA LYS A 76 -4.09 9.00 12.40
C LYS A 76 -5.29 9.67 11.74
N ILE A 77 -5.88 9.00 10.74
CA ILE A 77 -7.08 9.48 10.03
C ILE A 77 -8.27 9.53 10.99
N ALA A 78 -8.44 8.51 11.82
CA ALA A 78 -9.47 8.48 12.86
C ALA A 78 -9.26 9.58 13.90
N GLN A 79 -8.01 9.83 14.33
CA GLN A 79 -7.69 10.92 15.26
C GLN A 79 -8.02 12.31 14.68
N ALA A 80 -7.97 12.47 13.35
CA ALA A 80 -8.36 13.68 12.65
C ALA A 80 -9.87 13.76 12.32
N ASP A 81 -10.69 12.83 12.82
CA ASP A 81 -12.14 12.77 12.63
C ASP A 81 -12.56 12.68 11.14
N MET A 82 -11.85 11.85 10.37
CA MET A 82 -12.12 11.63 8.94
C MET A 82 -12.46 10.17 8.63
N PHE A 83 -13.25 9.95 7.58
CA PHE A 83 -13.50 8.63 7.02
C PHE A 83 -12.28 8.11 6.24
N ALA A 84 -12.06 6.80 6.27
CA ALA A 84 -11.03 6.12 5.48
C ALA A 84 -11.65 5.08 4.52
N VAL A 85 -11.12 5.01 3.31
CA VAL A 85 -11.33 3.88 2.38
C VAL A 85 -9.99 3.28 2.05
N ILE A 86 -9.90 1.96 2.11
CA ILE A 86 -8.69 1.19 1.79
C ILE A 86 -8.84 0.67 0.35
N SER A 87 -7.88 1.02 -0.50
CA SER A 87 -7.78 0.55 -1.88
C SER A 87 -6.46 -0.20 -2.05
N PHE A 88 -6.48 -1.53 -1.98
CA PHE A 88 -5.30 -2.33 -2.27
C PHE A 88 -5.02 -2.37 -3.77
N ARG A 89 -3.80 -1.96 -4.16
CA ARG A 89 -3.35 -1.99 -5.56
C ARG A 89 -2.42 -3.16 -5.88
N THR A 90 -1.74 -3.67 -4.86
CA THR A 90 -0.78 -4.77 -4.91
C THR A 90 -1.16 -5.80 -3.85
N GLY A 91 -0.52 -6.96 -3.86
CA GLY A 91 -0.82 -8.08 -2.97
C GLY A 91 -0.43 -9.41 -3.62
N PRO A 92 -1.02 -10.54 -3.18
CA PRO A 92 -0.71 -11.86 -3.72
C PRO A 92 -0.74 -11.91 -5.26
N GLY A 93 0.40 -12.21 -5.88
CA GLY A 93 0.53 -12.30 -7.34
C GLY A 93 0.47 -10.96 -8.08
N ARG A 94 0.60 -9.82 -7.38
CA ARG A 94 0.55 -8.48 -8.00
C ARG A 94 1.50 -7.52 -7.31
N ALA A 95 2.59 -7.15 -7.98
CA ALA A 95 3.58 -6.19 -7.48
C ALA A 95 3.30 -4.76 -7.97
N GLU A 96 3.87 -3.74 -7.29
CA GLU A 96 3.71 -2.34 -7.70
C GLU A 96 4.22 -2.08 -9.12
N PHE A 97 5.40 -2.59 -9.45
CA PHE A 97 6.06 -2.29 -10.72
C PHE A 97 5.27 -2.81 -11.93
N SER A 98 4.50 -3.88 -11.74
CA SER A 98 3.53 -4.39 -12.72
C SER A 98 2.31 -3.48 -12.92
N VAL A 99 2.08 -2.50 -12.04
CA VAL A 99 0.94 -1.56 -12.11
C VAL A 99 1.35 -0.18 -12.59
N CYS A 100 2.44 0.40 -12.07
CA CYS A 100 2.77 1.80 -12.32
C CYS A 100 3.75 2.03 -13.47
N CYS A 101 4.65 1.07 -13.70
CA CYS A 101 5.98 1.41 -14.23
C CYS A 101 6.50 0.38 -15.24
N LEU A 102 5.63 -0.46 -15.80
CA LEU A 102 5.98 -1.59 -16.68
C LEU A 102 6.83 -1.17 -17.90
N GLU A 103 6.70 0.08 -18.36
CA GLU A 103 7.45 0.61 -19.50
C GLU A 103 8.93 0.91 -19.16
N ASP A 104 9.27 0.97 -17.87
CA ASP A 104 10.60 1.35 -17.37
C ASP A 104 11.49 0.14 -17.03
N VAL A 105 11.05 -1.08 -17.33
CA VAL A 105 11.81 -2.32 -17.07
C VAL A 105 13.14 -2.27 -17.83
N GLY A 106 14.25 -2.48 -17.10
CA GLY A 106 15.60 -2.45 -17.65
C GLY A 106 16.24 -1.05 -17.67
N ASP A 107 15.53 -0.01 -17.25
CA ASP A 107 16.12 1.32 -17.02
C ASP A 107 16.70 1.42 -15.60
N TRP A 108 15.83 1.47 -14.59
CA TRP A 108 16.21 1.66 -13.19
C TRP A 108 15.85 0.50 -12.26
N TYR A 109 15.18 -0.54 -12.78
CA TYR A 109 14.90 -1.80 -12.09
C TYR A 109 14.84 -2.95 -13.10
N ASP A 110 14.99 -4.19 -12.63
CA ASP A 110 14.97 -5.38 -13.49
C ASP A 110 13.62 -6.14 -13.47
N GLU A 111 13.45 -7.07 -14.40
CA GLU A 111 12.19 -7.82 -14.57
C GLU A 111 11.76 -8.60 -13.32
N SER A 112 12.66 -8.91 -12.38
CA SER A 112 12.33 -9.64 -11.15
C SER A 112 11.42 -8.88 -10.19
N TYR A 113 11.28 -7.55 -10.36
CA TYR A 113 10.33 -6.74 -9.60
C TYR A 113 8.89 -6.83 -10.12
N LEU A 114 8.69 -7.47 -11.28
CA LEU A 114 7.37 -7.67 -11.84
C LEU A 114 6.73 -8.92 -11.22
N ASN A 115 5.45 -8.77 -10.90
CA ASN A 115 4.57 -9.89 -10.59
C ASN A 115 3.15 -9.50 -10.99
N ASP A 116 2.57 -10.22 -11.95
CA ASP A 116 1.17 -10.07 -12.36
C ASP A 116 0.48 -11.44 -12.50
N SER A 117 0.93 -12.42 -11.69
CA SER A 117 0.39 -13.79 -11.69
C SER A 117 -1.05 -13.86 -11.19
N MET A 118 -1.55 -12.85 -10.46
CA MET A 118 -2.92 -12.79 -9.93
C MET A 118 -4.00 -13.08 -11.00
N TRP A 119 -3.77 -12.72 -12.26
CA TRP A 119 -4.74 -12.96 -13.33
C TRP A 119 -4.77 -14.40 -13.87
N GLN A 120 -3.76 -15.20 -13.56
CA GLN A 120 -3.55 -16.52 -14.19
C GLN A 120 -3.33 -17.65 -13.18
N ASP A 121 -2.97 -17.33 -11.95
CA ASP A 121 -2.63 -18.26 -10.88
C ASP A 121 -3.76 -18.34 -9.84
N GLN A 122 -4.30 -19.54 -9.64
CA GLN A 122 -5.37 -19.79 -8.66
C GLN A 122 -4.89 -19.58 -7.22
N ASP A 123 -3.65 -19.96 -6.90
CA ASP A 123 -3.13 -19.82 -5.53
C ASP A 123 -2.99 -18.34 -5.16
N ALA A 124 -2.61 -17.49 -6.13
CA ALA A 124 -2.58 -16.04 -5.96
C ALA A 124 -3.99 -15.45 -5.77
N GLN A 125 -4.98 -15.93 -6.53
CA GLN A 125 -6.37 -15.48 -6.41
C GLN A 125 -6.99 -15.86 -5.07
N ASP A 126 -6.78 -17.10 -4.63
CA ASP A 126 -7.26 -17.59 -3.34
C ASP A 126 -6.64 -16.79 -2.19
N ALA A 127 -5.32 -16.56 -2.26
CA ALA A 127 -4.63 -15.71 -1.30
C ALA A 127 -5.12 -14.25 -1.31
N TRP A 128 -5.49 -13.70 -2.48
CA TRP A 128 -6.07 -12.36 -2.58
C TRP A 128 -7.42 -12.28 -1.86
N VAL A 129 -8.27 -13.31 -2.01
CA VAL A 129 -9.54 -13.42 -1.28
C VAL A 129 -9.29 -13.54 0.22
N ASP A 130 -8.33 -14.36 0.64
CA ASP A 130 -7.98 -14.53 2.05
C ASP A 130 -7.40 -13.26 2.66
N MET A 131 -6.62 -12.49 1.91
CA MET A 131 -6.14 -11.17 2.33
C MET A 131 -7.31 -10.20 2.59
N TRP A 132 -8.33 -10.17 1.72
CA TRP A 132 -9.51 -9.33 1.95
C TRP A 132 -10.33 -9.81 3.15
N ARG A 133 -10.50 -11.13 3.33
CA ARG A 133 -11.16 -11.69 4.52
C ARG A 133 -10.43 -11.31 5.79
N TYR A 134 -9.11 -11.46 5.81
CA TYR A 134 -8.25 -11.05 6.91
C TYR A 134 -8.39 -9.56 7.22
N THR A 135 -8.35 -8.72 6.18
CA THR A 135 -8.50 -7.27 6.30
C THR A 135 -9.85 -6.86 6.88
N ALA A 136 -10.93 -7.56 6.54
CA ALA A 136 -12.28 -7.23 7.04
C ALA A 136 -12.55 -7.71 8.47
N GLN A 137 -11.80 -8.70 8.96
CA GLN A 137 -11.98 -9.28 10.31
C GLN A 137 -11.23 -8.51 11.40
N ARG A 138 -10.17 -7.82 11.04
CA ARG A 138 -9.37 -6.98 11.94
C ARG A 138 -10.01 -5.61 12.14
#